data_AF-A0ABC8KZA7-F1
#
_entry.id   AF-A0ABC8KZA7-F1
#
_cell.length_a   1.000
_cell.length_b   1.000
_cell.length_c   1.000
_cell.angle_alpha   90.00
_cell.angle_beta   90.00
_cell.angle_gamma   90.00
#
_symmetry.space_group_name_H-M   'P 1'
#
loop_
_entity.id
_entity.type
_entity.pdbx_description
1 polymer ?
#
loop_
_entity_poly.entity_id
_entity_poly.type
_entity_poly.pdbx_seq_one_letter_code
_entity_poly.pdbx_strand_id
1 'polypeptide(L)'
;MLDYVEAGALGDFVTTTREKNKITVTSDGQFCKRYLKYLTKKYLKKHNVKDWLRVIAVNKDRNLYELRYFNIAENEGEEDD
;
A
#
# COMPACT_ATOMS: atom_id res chain seq x y z
N MET A 1 -5.83 25.46 -13.90
CA MET A 1 -5.46 24.21 -14.57
C MET A 1 -4.62 23.46 -13.56
N LEU A 2 -5.16 22.39 -12.94
CA LEU A 2 -4.46 21.66 -11.88
C LEU A 2 -3.59 20.60 -12.54
N ASP A 3 -2.27 20.77 -12.44
CA ASP A 3 -1.28 19.80 -12.92
C ASP A 3 -1.38 18.52 -12.06
N TYR A 4 -2.05 17.50 -12.60
CA TYR A 4 -2.01 16.16 -12.04
C TYR A 4 -0.66 15.53 -12.36
N VAL A 5 0.09 15.13 -11.34
CA VAL A 5 1.38 14.45 -11.48
C VAL A 5 1.20 13.12 -12.22
N GLU A 6 1.87 12.99 -13.37
CA GLU A 6 1.85 11.82 -14.24
C GLU A 6 2.81 10.73 -13.75
N ALA A 7 2.51 9.46 -14.03
CA ALA A 7 3.33 8.34 -13.59
C ALA A 7 4.72 8.37 -14.24
N GLY A 8 5.75 8.69 -13.47
CA GLY A 8 7.14 8.81 -13.94
C GLY A 8 7.81 10.14 -13.56
N ALA A 9 7.03 11.17 -13.20
CA ALA A 9 7.52 12.48 -12.78
C ALA A 9 7.45 12.67 -11.25
N LEU A 10 7.82 11.65 -10.47
CA LEU A 10 7.84 11.74 -8.99
C LEU A 10 9.09 12.48 -8.47
N GLY A 11 10.11 12.67 -9.32
CA GLY A 11 11.28 13.52 -9.07
C GLY A 11 11.89 13.42 -7.66
N ASP A 12 12.38 14.55 -7.16
CA ASP A 12 12.85 14.71 -5.77
C ASP A 12 11.69 14.91 -4.77
N PHE A 13 10.44 14.95 -5.25
CA PHE A 13 9.27 15.25 -4.42
C PHE A 13 8.85 14.11 -3.52
N VAL A 14 9.22 12.85 -3.85
CA VAL A 14 8.89 11.68 -3.04
C VAL A 14 10.14 10.88 -2.71
N THR A 15 10.52 10.87 -1.44
CA THR A 15 11.64 10.09 -0.92
C THR A 15 11.14 8.86 -0.17
N THR A 16 11.78 7.72 -0.39
CA THR A 16 11.44 6.47 0.30
C THR A 16 12.64 5.98 1.09
N THR A 17 12.46 5.80 2.39
CA THR A 17 13.46 5.18 3.26
C THR A 17 12.98 3.80 3.70
N ARG A 18 13.90 2.84 3.70
CA ARG A 18 13.62 1.45 4.08
C ARG A 18 14.45 1.08 5.30
N GLU A 19 13.75 0.70 6.35
CA GLU A 19 14.28 -0.08 7.46
C GLU A 19 13.85 -1.54 7.29
N LYS A 20 14.38 -2.46 8.10
CA LYS A 20 14.15 -3.91 7.93
C LYS A 20 12.67 -4.27 7.76
N ASN A 21 11.81 -3.73 8.63
CA ASN A 21 10.37 -4.06 8.67
C ASN A 21 9.46 -2.85 8.41
N LYS A 22 10.02 -1.69 8.07
CA LYS A 22 9.26 -0.44 7.91
C LYS A 22 9.74 0.30 6.67
N ILE A 23 8.77 0.79 5.90
CA ILE A 23 9.03 1.68 4.77
C ILE A 23 8.37 3.00 5.10
N THR A 24 9.16 4.08 5.07
CA THR A 24 8.68 5.44 5.26
C THR A 24 8.72 6.14 3.92
N VAL A 25 7.58 6.73 3.54
CA VAL A 25 7.44 7.51 2.32
C VAL A 25 7.20 8.96 2.74
N THR A 26 8.12 9.84 2.39
CA THR A 26 8.04 11.27 2.64
C THR A 26 7.80 11.97 1.30
N SER A 27 6.86 12.90 1.27
CA SER A 27 6.55 13.65 0.06
C SER A 27 6.38 15.12 0.37
N ASP A 28 7.05 15.97 -0.40
CA ASP A 28 6.92 17.43 -0.34
C ASP A 28 5.82 17.95 -1.29
N GLY A 29 5.29 17.08 -2.17
CA GLY A 29 4.20 17.38 -3.09
C GLY A 29 2.86 16.71 -2.74
N GLN A 30 1.89 16.80 -3.66
CA GLN A 30 0.57 16.16 -3.54
C GLN A 30 0.68 14.63 -3.62
N PHE A 31 0.97 13.99 -2.48
CA PHE A 31 0.97 12.54 -2.35
C PHE A 31 -0.05 12.09 -1.31
N CYS A 32 -1.10 11.43 -1.78
CA CYS A 32 -2.20 11.01 -0.94
C CYS A 32 -1.95 9.60 -0.38
N LYS A 33 -2.24 9.40 0.90
CA LYS A 33 -2.21 8.09 1.56
C LYS A 33 -2.98 7.02 0.75
N ARG A 34 -4.15 7.35 0.19
CA ARG A 34 -4.94 6.44 -0.66
C ARG A 34 -4.17 5.93 -1.88
N TYR A 35 -3.32 6.78 -2.47
CA TYR A 35 -2.49 6.42 -3.62
C TYR A 35 -1.41 5.41 -3.22
N LEU A 36 -0.80 5.56 -2.05
CA LEU A 36 0.14 4.57 -1.50
C LEU A 36 -0.54 3.19 -1.36
N LYS A 37 -1.77 3.12 -0.83
CA LYS A 37 -2.53 1.85 -0.76
C LYS A 37 -2.76 1.22 -2.12
N TYR A 38 -3.08 2.02 -3.13
CA TYR A 38 -3.25 1.54 -4.51
C TYR A 38 -1.94 0.95 -5.05
N LEU A 39 -0.82 1.67 -4.91
CA LEU A 39 0.48 1.20 -5.36
C LEU A 39 0.91 -0.09 -4.64
N THR A 40 0.73 -0.18 -3.32
CA THR A 40 1.03 -1.40 -2.57
C THR A 40 0.19 -2.57 -3.08
N LYS A 41 -1.13 -2.38 -3.28
CA LYS A 41 -1.99 -3.45 -3.84
C LYS A 41 -1.58 -3.85 -5.26
N LYS A 42 -1.22 -2.89 -6.11
CA LYS A 42 -0.72 -3.14 -7.47
C LYS A 42 0.56 -3.99 -7.44
N TYR A 43 1.47 -3.71 -6.50
CA TYR A 43 2.67 -4.52 -6.27
C TYR A 43 2.33 -5.95 -5.81
N LEU A 44 1.42 -6.11 -4.84
CA LEU A 44 1.01 -7.44 -4.37
C LEU A 44 0.40 -8.29 -5.49
N LYS A 45 -0.40 -7.68 -6.39
CA LYS A 45 -0.95 -8.39 -7.56
C LYS A 45 0.13 -8.76 -8.57
N LYS A 46 1.08 -7.85 -8.84
CA LYS A 46 2.19 -8.08 -9.78
C LYS A 46 3.09 -9.25 -9.32
N HIS A 47 3.30 -9.39 -8.03
CA HIS A 47 4.12 -10.45 -7.44
C HIS A 47 3.33 -11.69 -7.03
N ASN A 48 2.03 -11.76 -7.36
CA ASN A 48 1.15 -12.85 -7.01
C ASN A 48 1.23 -13.21 -5.51
N VAL A 49 1.12 -12.21 -4.62
CA VAL A 49 1.08 -12.40 -3.15
C VAL A 49 -0.20 -11.84 -2.52
N LYS A 50 -1.17 -11.45 -3.36
CA LYS A 50 -2.43 -10.79 -2.96
C LYS A 50 -3.33 -11.69 -2.10
N ASP A 51 -3.21 -13.00 -2.24
CA ASP A 51 -4.08 -13.96 -1.53
C ASP A 51 -3.56 -14.29 -0.13
N TRP A 52 -2.30 -13.96 0.16
CA TRP A 52 -1.71 -14.14 1.49
C TRP A 52 -1.68 -12.84 2.30
N LEU A 53 -1.61 -11.68 1.66
CA LEU A 53 -1.40 -10.39 2.35
C LEU A 53 -2.50 -9.37 2.07
N ARG A 54 -2.95 -8.68 3.12
CA ARG A 54 -3.87 -7.53 3.05
C ARG A 54 -3.24 -6.24 3.57
N VAL A 55 -3.55 -5.13 2.88
CA VAL A 55 -3.18 -3.76 3.29
C VAL A 55 -4.28 -3.16 4.17
N ILE A 56 -3.98 -2.91 5.45
CA ILE A 56 -4.93 -2.39 6.45
C ILE A 56 -4.50 -1.00 6.92
N ALA A 57 -5.45 -0.06 7.03
CA ALA A 57 -5.20 1.22 7.67
C ALA A 57 -5.21 1.03 9.19
N VAL A 58 -4.23 1.59 9.89
CA VAL A 58 -4.21 1.52 11.36
C VAL A 58 -5.11 2.62 11.93
N ASN A 59 -6.06 2.25 12.80
CA ASN A 59 -7.02 3.21 13.36
C ASN A 59 -6.35 4.25 14.26
N LYS A 60 -5.29 3.85 14.99
CA LYS A 60 -4.54 4.74 15.89
C LYS A 60 -3.67 5.76 15.15
N ASP A 61 -3.21 5.43 13.93
CA ASP A 61 -2.36 6.30 13.13
C ASP A 61 -2.90 6.48 11.71
N ARG A 62 -3.41 7.69 11.46
CA ARG A 62 -4.04 8.05 10.19
C ARG A 62 -3.09 8.05 9.01
N ASN A 63 -1.77 7.98 9.19
CA ASN A 63 -0.79 7.97 8.11
C ASN A 63 -0.16 6.59 7.86
N LEU A 64 -0.53 5.57 8.64
CA LEU A 64 0.10 4.26 8.58
C LEU A 64 -0.76 3.20 7.87
N TYR A 65 -0.10 2.34 7.12
CA TYR A 65 -0.65 1.08 6.61
C TYR A 65 0.19 -0.09 7.12
N GLU A 66 -0.47 -1.21 7.36
CA GLU A 66 0.16 -2.48 7.69
C GLU A 66 -0.16 -3.53 6.63
N LEU A 67 0.81 -4.39 6.35
CA LEU A 67 0.60 -5.65 5.66
C LEU A 67 0.35 -6.73 6.71
N ARG A 68 -0.79 -7.40 6.62
CA ARG A 68 -1.14 -8.51 7.50
C ARG A 68 -1.48 -9.76 6.70
N TYR A 69 -1.20 -10.93 7.26
CA TYR A 69 -1.70 -12.17 6.71
C TYR A 69 -3.23 -12.24 6.83
N PHE A 70 -3.86 -12.96 5.90
CA PHE A 70 -5.22 -13.45 6.09
C PHE A 70 -5.22 -14.56 7.15
N ASN A 71 -6.32 -14.69 7.88
CA ASN A 71 -6.50 -15.78 8.82
C ASN A 71 -7.01 -16.99 8.04
N ILE A 72 -6.12 -17.94 7.73
CA ILE A 72 -6.42 -19.04 6.79
C ILE A 72 -7.52 -19.97 7.34
N ALA A 73 -7.69 -20.02 8.67
CA ALA A 73 -8.72 -20.82 9.33
C ALA A 73 -10.18 -20.38 9.07
N GLU A 74 -10.42 -19.18 8.52
CA GLU A 74 -11.77 -18.71 8.17
C GLU A 74 -12.08 -18.81 6.66
N ASN A 75 -11.10 -19.13 5.80
CA ASN A 75 -11.28 -19.11 4.34
C ASN A 75 -11.62 -20.48 3.74
N GLU A 76 -11.64 -21.57 4.53
CA GLU A 76 -12.09 -22.90 4.09
C GLU A 76 -13.63 -23.04 4.05
N GLY A 77 -14.39 -21.98 4.41
CA GLY A 77 -15.85 -21.99 4.43
C GLY A 77 -16.55 -21.19 3.33
N GLU A 78 -15.81 -20.55 2.41
CA GLU A 78 -16.37 -19.69 1.34
C GLU A 78 -15.90 -20.11 -0.08
N GLU A 79 -15.56 -21.39 -0.29
CA GLU A 79 -15.25 -21.96 -1.63
C GLU A 79 -16.33 -22.96 -2.15
N ASP A 80 -17.58 -22.81 -1.73
CA ASP A 80 -18.75 -23.47 -2.35
C ASP A 80 -19.89 -22.43 -2.58
N ASP A 81 -19.73 -21.55 -3.59
CA ASP A 81 -20.80 -21.04 -4.50
C ASP A 81 -20.26 -20.03 -5.55
#